data_AF-A0A2T3Z8V7-F1
#
_entry.id   AF-A0A2T3Z8V7-F1
#
_cell.length_a   1.000
_cell.length_b   1.000
_cell.length_c   1.000
_cell.angle_alpha   90.00
_cell.angle_beta   90.00
_cell.angle_gamma   90.00
#
_symmetry.space_group_name_H-M   'P 1'
#
loop_
_entity.id
_entity.type
_entity.pdbx_description
1 polymer ?
#
loop_
_entity_poly.entity_id
_entity_poly.type
_entity_poly.pdbx_seq_one_letter_code
_entity_poly.pdbx_strand_id
1 'polypeptide(L)'
;MSQSAPSDPALTASYSSPASAPFSITKSITAPPTPLDPAGKSKYLESLRASVAAAQDQINKELTTRMEEDKAREGAAAVDEEKEEENYGEEVQEEED
;
A
#
# COMPACT_ATOMS: atom_id res chain seq x y z
N MET A 1 32.16 30.75 -7.20
CA MET A 1 31.78 29.51 -6.50
C MET A 1 30.25 29.44 -6.50
N SER A 2 29.65 28.77 -7.46
CA SER A 2 28.19 28.61 -7.50
C SER A 2 27.81 27.54 -6.48
N GLN A 3 27.20 27.97 -5.37
CA GLN A 3 26.72 27.07 -4.34
C GLN A 3 25.46 26.38 -4.85
N SER A 4 25.54 25.08 -5.16
CA SER A 4 24.37 24.27 -5.50
C SER A 4 23.35 24.37 -4.37
N ALA A 5 22.13 24.79 -4.70
CA ALA A 5 21.01 24.74 -3.76
C ALA A 5 20.83 23.30 -3.24
N PRO A 6 20.45 23.09 -1.97
CA PRO A 6 20.13 21.75 -1.50
C PRO A 6 18.96 21.20 -2.31
N SER A 7 19.17 20.09 -3.03
CA SER A 7 18.08 19.36 -3.68
C SER A 7 17.21 18.72 -2.61
N ASP A 8 15.89 18.89 -2.71
CA ASP A 8 14.94 18.27 -1.79
C ASP A 8 15.11 16.74 -1.77
N PRO A 9 15.22 16.10 -0.59
CA PRO A 9 15.23 14.66 -0.48
C PRO A 9 13.92 14.04 -0.98
N ALA A 10 13.97 12.78 -1.39
CA ALA A 10 12.79 12.03 -1.81
C ALA A 10 12.71 10.69 -1.07
N LEU A 11 11.48 10.34 -0.64
CA LEU A 11 11.12 8.99 -0.23
C LEU A 11 10.69 8.22 -1.47
N THR A 12 11.34 7.10 -1.73
CA THR A 12 11.02 6.25 -2.88
C THR A 12 10.70 4.82 -2.45
N ALA A 13 9.78 4.19 -3.20
CA ALA A 13 9.50 2.76 -3.09
C ALA A 13 9.30 2.19 -4.49
N SER A 14 9.77 0.96 -4.70
CA SER A 14 9.64 0.25 -5.97
C SER A 14 9.16 -1.16 -5.72
N TYR A 15 8.11 -1.55 -6.43
CA TYR A 15 7.54 -2.88 -6.40
C TYR A 15 7.79 -3.58 -7.73
N SER A 16 8.12 -4.87 -7.64
CA SER A 16 8.27 -5.76 -8.79
C SER A 16 7.68 -7.12 -8.46
N SER A 17 7.04 -7.75 -9.43
CA SER A 17 6.47 -9.10 -9.32
C SER A 17 6.59 -9.83 -10.65
N PRO A 18 6.76 -11.16 -10.66
CA PRO A 18 6.69 -11.97 -11.87
C PRO A 18 5.29 -11.99 -12.50
N ALA A 19 4.24 -11.76 -11.72
CA ALA A 19 2.84 -11.95 -12.14
C ALA A 19 2.05 -10.64 -12.25
N SER A 20 2.58 -9.52 -11.74
CA SER A 20 1.89 -8.23 -11.71
C SER A 20 2.81 -7.11 -12.22
N ALA A 21 2.24 -6.10 -12.89
CA ALA A 21 3.00 -4.96 -13.42
C ALA A 21 3.77 -4.22 -12.30
N PRO A 22 5.01 -3.76 -12.52
CA PRO A 22 5.75 -3.00 -11.52
C PRO A 22 5.09 -1.65 -11.23
N PHE A 23 5.31 -1.11 -10.03
CA PHE A 23 4.93 0.27 -9.71
C PHE A 23 5.98 0.93 -8.83
N SER A 24 6.03 2.26 -8.88
CA SER A 24 6.94 3.06 -8.08
C SER A 24 6.23 4.24 -7.46
N ILE A 25 6.69 4.61 -6.27
CA ILE A 25 6.21 5.76 -5.51
C ILE A 25 7.41 6.66 -5.27
N THR A 26 7.22 7.96 -5.54
CA THR A 26 8.18 9.00 -5.18
C THR A 26 7.42 10.10 -4.45
N LYS A 27 7.86 10.44 -3.23
CA LYS A 27 7.34 11.58 -2.47
C LYS A 27 8.50 12.52 -2.16
N SER A 28 8.42 13.75 -2.66
CA SER A 28 9.40 14.79 -2.35
C SER A 28 9.19 15.30 -0.93
N ILE A 29 10.28 15.49 -0.21
CA ILE A 29 10.31 16.00 1.16
C ILE A 29 11.12 17.28 1.12
N THR A 30 10.55 18.39 1.59
CA THR A 30 11.26 19.66 1.66
C THR A 30 12.49 19.54 2.56
N ALA A 31 13.67 19.90 2.05
CA ALA A 31 14.89 19.88 2.84
C ALA A 31 14.79 20.82 4.05
N PRO A 32 15.39 20.47 5.20
CA PRO A 32 15.45 21.38 6.33
C PRO A 32 16.34 22.59 6.01
N PRO A 33 16.10 23.75 6.66
CA PRO A 33 16.95 24.92 6.49
C PRO A 33 18.38 24.63 6.95
N THR A 34 19.34 25.34 6.36
CA THR A 34 20.75 25.33 6.78
C THR A 34 21.16 26.76 7.16
N PRO A 35 21.59 27.02 8.41
CA PRO A 35 21.81 26.07 9.51
C PRO A 35 20.51 25.47 10.06
N LEU A 36 20.60 24.24 10.56
CA LEU A 36 19.46 23.52 11.12
C LEU A 36 19.04 24.13 12.46
N ASP A 37 17.78 24.52 12.57
CA ASP A 37 17.15 24.95 13.81
C ASP A 37 16.08 23.94 14.28
N PRO A 38 15.65 23.99 15.56
CA PRO A 38 14.64 23.05 16.07
C PRO A 38 13.30 23.11 15.32
N ALA A 39 12.90 24.29 14.84
CA ALA A 39 11.65 24.46 14.09
C ALA A 39 11.74 23.82 12.70
N GLY A 40 12.83 24.03 11.97
CA GLY A 40 13.12 23.41 10.68
C GLY A 40 13.25 21.89 10.78
N LYS A 41 13.89 21.38 11.85
CA LYS A 41 13.93 19.95 12.14
C LYS A 41 12.52 19.37 12.35
N SER A 42 11.68 20.06 13.12
CA SER A 42 10.32 19.59 13.41
C SER A 42 9.47 19.53 12.14
N LYS A 43 9.50 20.57 11.31
CA LYS A 43 8.80 20.62 10.02
C LYS A 43 9.28 19.54 9.04
N TYR A 44 10.59 19.33 8.97
CA TYR A 44 11.16 18.27 8.14
C TYR A 44 10.65 16.88 8.56
N LEU A 45 10.69 16.58 9.86
CA LEU A 45 10.23 15.29 10.38
C LEU A 45 8.70 15.11 10.26
N GLU A 46 7.93 16.18 10.35
CA GLU A 46 6.49 16.17 10.08
C GLU A 46 6.21 15.82 8.61
N SER A 47 6.88 16.50 7.67
CA SER A 47 6.78 16.24 6.23
C SER A 47 7.20 14.81 5.86
N LEU A 48 8.29 14.32 6.48
CA LEU A 48 8.74 12.94 6.31
C LEU A 48 7.68 11.94 6.79
N ARG A 49 7.10 12.13 7.99
CA ARG A 49 6.05 11.24 8.50
C ARG A 49 4.80 11.24 7.63
N ALA A 50 4.37 12.41 7.18
CA ALA A 50 3.23 12.53 6.27
C ALA A 50 3.51 11.81 4.93
N SER A 51 4.73 11.97 4.39
CA SER A 51 5.15 11.29 3.15
C SER A 51 5.18 9.77 3.30
N VAL A 52 5.62 9.26 4.46
CA VAL A 52 5.61 7.83 4.78
C VAL A 52 4.19 7.29 4.88
N ALA A 53 3.30 7.97 5.62
CA ALA A 53 1.90 7.56 5.73
C ALA A 53 1.21 7.53 4.35
N ALA A 54 1.40 8.57 3.55
CA ALA A 54 0.84 8.62 2.20
C ALA A 54 1.42 7.54 1.26
N ALA A 55 2.70 7.21 1.40
CA ALA A 55 3.30 6.12 0.64
C ALA A 55 2.73 4.76 1.07
N GLN A 56 2.54 4.54 2.38
CA GLN A 56 1.92 3.34 2.93
C GLN A 56 0.49 3.15 2.41
N ASP A 57 -0.34 4.20 2.46
CA ASP A 57 -1.72 4.16 1.96
C ASP A 57 -1.75 3.80 0.47
N GLN A 58 -0.85 4.38 -0.32
CA GLN A 58 -0.74 4.09 -1.75
C GLN A 58 -0.29 2.64 -2.00
N ILE A 59 0.69 2.12 -1.26
CA ILE A 59 1.12 0.73 -1.36
C ILE A 59 -0.03 -0.21 -1.01
N ASN A 60 -0.72 0.03 0.10
CA ASN A 60 -1.83 -0.80 0.54
C ASN A 60 -2.94 -0.82 -0.51
N LYS A 61 -3.28 0.34 -1.09
CA LYS A 61 -4.27 0.44 -2.15
C LYS A 61 -3.86 -0.39 -3.38
N GLU A 62 -2.63 -0.20 -3.88
CA GLU A 62 -2.13 -0.92 -5.06
C GLU A 62 -2.12 -2.43 -4.85
N LEU A 63 -1.65 -2.90 -3.69
CA LEU A 63 -1.61 -4.32 -3.37
C LEU A 63 -3.01 -4.91 -3.17
N THR A 64 -3.93 -4.17 -2.55
CA THR A 64 -5.31 -4.62 -2.36
C THR A 64 -6.05 -4.76 -3.68
N THR A 65 -5.94 -3.76 -4.56
CA THR A 65 -6.52 -3.86 -5.92
C THR A 65 -5.98 -5.08 -6.67
N ARG A 66 -4.68 -5.38 -6.56
CA ARG A 66 -4.10 -6.56 -7.22
C ARG A 66 -4.60 -7.88 -6.63
N MET A 67 -4.77 -7.96 -5.30
CA MET A 67 -5.37 -9.15 -4.69
C MET A 67 -6.81 -9.37 -5.18
N GLU A 68 -7.58 -8.30 -5.38
CA GLU A 68 -8.94 -8.38 -5.95
C GLU A 68 -8.90 -8.82 -7.42
N GLU A 69 -7.98 -8.28 -8.22
CA GLU A 69 -7.76 -8.70 -9.62
C GLU A 69 -7.34 -10.17 -9.72
N ASP A 70 -6.46 -10.63 -8.82
CA ASP A 70 -5.99 -12.02 -8.78
C ASP A 70 -7.14 -12.96 -8.39
N LYS A 71 -7.93 -12.62 -7.35
CA LYS A 71 -9.16 -13.37 -6.99
C LYS A 71 -10.14 -13.47 -8.16
N ALA A 72 -10.37 -12.37 -8.88
CA ALA A 72 -11.27 -12.38 -10.04
C ALA A 72 -10.73 -13.24 -11.19
N ARG A 73 -9.41 -13.29 -11.38
CA ARG A 73 -8.75 -14.08 -12.44
C ARG A 73 -8.72 -15.57 -12.13
N GLU A 74 -8.53 -15.94 -10.86
CA GLU A 74 -8.61 -17.34 -10.41
C GLU A 74 -10.04 -17.91 -10.52
N GLY A 75 -11.02 -17.05 -10.82
CA GLY A 75 -12.43 -17.39 -10.86
C GLY A 75 -12.94 -17.68 -9.46
N ALA A 76 -14.26 -17.70 -9.27
CA ALA A 76 -14.93 -18.18 -8.06
C ALA A 76 -14.71 -19.69 -7.82
N ALA A 77 -13.47 -20.18 -7.92
CA ALA A 77 -13.07 -21.56 -7.67
C ALA A 77 -12.89 -21.88 -6.18
N ALA A 78 -13.15 -20.91 -5.30
CA ALA A 78 -13.27 -21.12 -3.86
C ALA A 78 -14.66 -20.66 -3.43
N VAL A 79 -15.65 -21.55 -3.61
CA VAL A 79 -17.00 -21.48 -3.06
C VAL A 79 -17.87 -20.37 -3.65
N ASP A 80 -18.98 -20.79 -4.24
CA ASP A 80 -20.14 -19.94 -4.50
C ASP A 80 -20.66 -19.47 -3.12
N GLU A 81 -20.15 -18.34 -2.61
CA GLU A 81 -20.46 -17.80 -1.26
C GLU A 81 -21.98 -17.71 -1.05
N GLU A 82 -22.74 -17.43 -2.11
CA GLU A 82 -24.21 -17.40 -2.13
C GLU A 82 -24.81 -18.79 -1.82
N LYS A 83 -24.17 -19.86 -2.31
CA LYS A 83 -24.57 -21.25 -2.09
C LYS A 83 -24.18 -21.80 -0.72
N GLU A 84 -23.11 -21.28 -0.10
CA GLU A 84 -22.76 -21.61 1.28
C GLU A 84 -23.59 -20.84 2.31
N GLU A 85 -24.05 -19.62 2.01
CA GLU A 85 -25.04 -18.93 2.86
C GLU A 85 -26.42 -19.63 2.85
N GLU A 86 -26.83 -20.23 1.73
CA GLU A 86 -28.08 -21.01 1.66
C GLU A 86 -28.04 -22.30 2.50
N ASN A 87 -26.86 -22.87 2.76
CA ASN A 87 -26.71 -24.11 3.53
C ASN A 87 -26.40 -23.86 5.02
N TYR A 88 -26.37 -22.61 5.48
CA TYR A 88 -25.97 -22.24 6.84
C TYR A 88 -27.06 -22.48 7.91
N GLY A 89 -28.17 -23.13 7.54
CA GLY A 89 -29.34 -23.35 8.41
C GLY A 89 -29.96 -24.75 8.34
N GLU A 90 -29.43 -25.65 7.51
CA GLU A 90 -29.79 -27.07 7.54
C GLU A 90 -28.63 -27.84 8.19
N GLU A 91 -28.85 -28.32 9.41
CA GLU A 91 -28.01 -29.36 10.00
C GLU A 91 -28.08 -30.53 9.01
N VAL A 92 -27.04 -30.76 8.20
CA VAL A 92 -26.94 -31.97 7.37
C VAL A 92 -26.76 -33.12 8.34
N GLN A 93 -27.89 -33.63 8.83
CA GLN A 93 -27.94 -34.83 9.63
C GLN A 93 -27.52 -35.96 8.69
N GLU A 94 -26.25 -36.34 8.75
CA GLU A 94 -25.78 -37.61 8.22
C GLU A 94 -26.59 -38.69 8.94
N GLU A 95 -27.65 -39.17 8.31
CA GLU A 95 -28.36 -40.37 8.73
C GLU A 95 -27.42 -41.57 8.50
N GLU A 96 -26.61 -41.90 9.51
CA GLU A 96 -26.00 -43.22 9.65
C GLU A 96 -27.07 -44.23 10.15
N ASP A 97 -27.42 -45.17 9.25
CA ASP A 97 -28.12 -46.48 9.40
C ASP A 97 -29.52 -46.59 10.06
#